data_AF-A0AAW9REW6-F1
#
_entry.id   AF-A0AAW9REW6-F1
#
_cell.length_a   1.000
_cell.length_b   1.000
_cell.length_c   1.000
_cell.angle_alpha   90.00
_cell.angle_beta   90.00
_cell.angle_gamma   90.00
#
_symmetry.space_group_name_H-M   'P 1'
#
loop_
_entity.id
_entity.type
_entity.pdbx_description
1 polymer ?
#
loop_
_entity_poly.entity_id
_entity_poly.type
_entity_poly.pdbx_seq_one_letter_code
_entity_poly.pdbx_strand_id
1 'polypeptide(L)'
;MYTLIPTVVAVVLVVLGLSYLLNAPGWLRLLRSWAAHPERLFPTGLVMLAAGVVIGPGYDNWYGTWPVFVTVLGWLIALEGAFLLLAPALVRQLVSRLSDRFLMLYTRCGGAVLAVLGGLLAWHYLR
;
A
#
# COMPACT_ATOMS: atom_id res chain seq x y z
N MET A 1 -18.86 14.32 5.94
CA MET A 1 -17.64 13.70 6.50
C MET A 1 -17.41 12.26 6.03
N TYR A 2 -18.43 11.58 5.45
CA TYR A 2 -18.35 10.18 5.01
C TYR A 2 -17.60 9.89 3.68
N THR A 3 -17.12 10.91 2.95
CA THR A 3 -16.46 10.70 1.65
C THR A 3 -14.98 11.06 1.63
N LEU A 4 -14.45 11.71 2.68
CA LEU A 4 -13.06 12.19 2.67
C LEU A 4 -12.06 11.03 2.59
N ILE A 5 -12.20 10.04 3.48
CA ILE A 5 -11.31 8.87 3.53
C ILE A 5 -11.33 8.08 2.21
N PRO A 6 -12.48 7.65 1.67
CA PRO A 6 -12.49 6.90 0.41
C PRO A 6 -11.93 7.72 -0.76
N THR A 7 -12.14 9.04 -0.81
CA THR A 7 -11.55 9.90 -1.83
C THR A 7 -10.02 9.98 -1.71
N VAL A 8 -9.49 10.16 -0.50
CA VAL A 8 -8.04 10.17 -0.26
C VAL A 8 -7.44 8.83 -0.65
N VAL A 9 -8.08 7.72 -0.24
CA VAL A 9 -7.64 6.36 -0.60
C VAL A 9 -7.64 6.17 -2.11
N ALA A 10 -8.69 6.60 -2.82
CA ALA A 10 -8.78 6.49 -4.27
C ALA A 10 -7.61 7.22 -4.97
N VAL A 11 -7.34 8.47 -4.59
CA VAL A 11 -6.24 9.26 -5.15
C VAL A 11 -4.89 8.62 -4.86
N VAL A 12 -4.66 8.18 -3.61
CA VAL A 12 -3.42 7.51 -3.21
C VAL A 12 -3.20 6.23 -4.01
N LEU A 13 -4.25 5.41 -4.19
CA LEU A 13 -4.18 4.17 -4.98
C LEU A 13 -3.83 4.43 -6.45
N VAL A 14 -4.45 5.44 -7.08
CA VAL A 14 -4.13 5.81 -8.47
C VAL A 14 -2.69 6.28 -8.59
N VAL A 15 -2.26 7.21 -7.72
CA VAL A 15 -0.89 7.78 -7.78
C VAL A 15 0.17 6.70 -7.49
N LEU A 16 -0.03 5.86 -6.47
CA LEU A 16 0.88 4.74 -6.18
C LEU A 16 0.89 3.72 -7.31
N GLY A 17 -0.28 3.37 -7.85
CA GLY A 17 -0.39 2.42 -8.95
C GLY A 17 0.36 2.88 -10.20
N LEU A 18 0.18 4.14 -10.58
CA LEU A 18 0.93 4.77 -11.67
C LEU A 18 2.42 4.86 -11.37
N SER A 19 2.80 5.20 -10.14
CA SER A 19 4.20 5.22 -9.71
C SER A 19 4.86 3.84 -9.85
N TYR A 20 4.16 2.78 -9.49
CA TYR A 20 4.64 1.39 -9.60
C TYR A 20 4.80 0.97 -11.07
N LEU A 21 3.84 1.33 -11.92
CA LEU A 21 3.87 1.03 -13.35
C LEU A 21 4.98 1.78 -14.10
N LEU A 22 5.03 3.10 -13.90
CA LEU A 22 5.92 4.00 -14.64
C LEU A 22 7.35 3.98 -14.08
N ASN A 23 7.53 3.68 -12.80
CA ASN A 23 8.81 3.73 -12.10
C ASN A 23 9.14 2.42 -11.36
N ALA A 24 8.77 1.26 -11.92
CA ALA A 24 9.10 -0.05 -11.35
C ALA A 24 10.59 -0.22 -10.97
N PRO A 25 11.58 0.24 -11.78
CA PRO A 25 13.00 0.14 -11.40
C PRO A 25 13.35 0.93 -10.13
N GLY A 26 12.70 2.09 -9.92
CA GLY A 26 12.87 2.89 -8.70
C GLY A 26 12.38 2.16 -7.46
N TRP A 27 11.18 1.56 -7.54
CA TRP A 27 10.61 0.74 -6.48
C TRP A 27 11.44 -0.53 -6.20
N LEU A 28 11.99 -1.18 -7.24
CA LEU A 28 12.92 -2.31 -7.05
C LEU A 28 14.16 -1.89 -6.25
N ARG A 29 14.77 -0.75 -6.60
CA ARG A 29 15.92 -0.20 -5.85
C ARG A 29 15.55 0.11 -4.40
N LEU A 30 14.35 0.65 -4.16
CA LEU A 30 13.86 0.90 -2.80
C LEU A 30 13.72 -0.40 -2.00
N LEU A 31 13.09 -1.43 -2.56
CA LEU A 31 12.96 -2.75 -1.93
C LEU A 31 14.33 -3.36 -1.60
N ARG A 32 15.28 -3.30 -2.55
CA ARG A 32 16.66 -3.76 -2.31
C ARG A 32 17.37 -2.94 -1.24
N SER A 33 17.15 -1.63 -1.19
CA SER A 33 17.67 -0.77 -0.12
C SER A 33 17.11 -1.17 1.24
N TRP A 34 15.83 -1.55 1.34
CA TRP A 34 15.24 -2.00 2.60
C TRP A 34 15.87 -3.30 3.10
N ALA A 35 16.21 -4.21 2.19
CA ALA A 35 16.91 -5.45 2.54
C ALA A 35 18.36 -5.20 3.00
N ALA A 36 19.02 -4.19 2.44
CA ALA A 36 20.38 -3.81 2.83
C ALA A 36 20.43 -2.99 4.14
N HIS A 37 19.42 -2.17 4.38
CA HIS A 37 19.34 -1.20 5.47
C HIS A 37 17.97 -1.28 6.19
N PRO A 38 17.75 -2.28 7.06
CA PRO A 38 16.48 -2.49 7.75
C PRO A 38 16.04 -1.30 8.61
N GLU A 39 16.97 -0.47 9.07
CA GLU A 39 16.69 0.79 9.79
C GLU A 39 15.83 1.76 8.98
N ARG A 40 15.87 1.67 7.64
CA ARG A 40 15.05 2.50 6.75
C ARG A 40 13.59 2.06 6.70
N LEU A 41 13.27 0.86 7.20
CA LEU A 41 11.89 0.37 7.29
C LEU A 41 11.11 1.07 8.40
N PHE A 42 11.78 1.60 9.43
CA PHE A 42 11.10 2.24 10.55
C PHE A 42 10.20 3.42 10.15
N PRO A 43 10.69 4.47 9.43
CA PRO A 43 9.83 5.58 9.03
C PRO A 43 8.70 5.12 8.09
N THR A 44 8.96 4.18 7.20
CA THR A 44 7.93 3.63 6.30
C THR A 44 6.86 2.89 7.08
N GLY A 45 7.26 1.98 7.97
CA GLY A 45 6.34 1.21 8.81
C GLY A 45 5.50 2.09 9.71
N LEU A 46 6.09 3.15 10.29
CA LEU A 46 5.37 4.11 11.13
C LEU A 46 4.31 4.89 10.33
N VAL A 47 4.65 5.40 9.15
CA VAL A 47 3.70 6.11 8.28
C VAL A 47 2.58 5.19 7.82
N MET A 48 2.90 3.94 7.43
CA MET A 48 1.89 2.96 7.02
C MET A 48 0.98 2.59 8.18
N LEU A 49 1.52 2.30 9.36
CA LEU A 49 0.73 1.99 10.55
C LEU A 49 -0.23 3.15 10.89
N ALA A 50 0.28 4.37 10.92
CA ALA A 50 -0.54 5.56 11.19
C ALA A 50 -1.64 5.73 10.14
N ALA A 51 -1.31 5.61 8.85
CA ALA A 51 -2.29 5.73 7.77
C ALA A 51 -3.39 4.66 7.87
N GLY A 52 -3.01 3.40 8.09
CA GLY A 52 -3.97 2.30 8.21
C GLY A 52 -4.91 2.44 9.39
N VAL A 53 -4.40 2.87 10.56
CA VAL A 53 -5.21 3.13 11.77
C VAL A 53 -6.11 4.36 11.61
N VAL A 54 -5.74 5.34 10.80
CA VAL A 54 -6.63 6.46 10.46
C VAL A 54 -7.74 6.00 9.51
N ILE A 55 -7.41 5.16 8.52
CA ILE A 55 -8.38 4.72 7.50
C ILE A 55 -9.38 3.71 8.06
N GLY A 56 -8.91 2.66 8.75
CA GLY A 56 -9.76 1.55 9.21
C GLY A 56 -10.86 2.03 10.17
N PRO A 57 -10.51 2.38 11.43
CA PRO A 57 -11.42 2.98 12.39
C PRO A 57 -12.11 4.28 11.93
N GLY A 58 -11.43 5.12 11.14
CA GLY A 58 -11.98 6.43 10.75
C GLY A 58 -13.11 6.36 9.73
N TYR A 59 -13.23 5.24 9.01
CA TYR A 59 -14.28 5.00 8.03
C TYR A 59 -15.21 3.84 8.40
N ASP A 60 -14.73 2.89 9.22
CA ASP A 60 -15.35 1.66 9.76
C ASP A 60 -16.80 1.42 9.32
N ASN A 61 -16.96 1.08 8.03
CA ASN A 61 -18.25 0.86 7.44
C ASN A 61 -18.25 -0.52 6.76
N TRP A 62 -18.98 -1.43 7.40
CA TRP A 62 -19.13 -2.81 6.97
C TRP A 62 -20.34 -3.05 6.07
N TYR A 63 -21.03 -1.98 5.65
CA TYR A 63 -22.21 -2.05 4.82
C TYR A 63 -21.90 -1.58 3.39
N GLY A 64 -22.04 -2.51 2.44
CA GLY A 64 -21.80 -2.27 1.01
C GLY A 64 -20.40 -2.67 0.55
N THR A 65 -20.25 -2.90 -0.76
CA THR A 65 -19.03 -3.46 -1.34
C THR A 65 -17.83 -2.52 -1.23
N TRP A 66 -17.98 -1.27 -1.66
CA TRP A 66 -16.89 -0.29 -1.66
C TRP A 66 -16.51 0.19 -0.25
N PRO A 67 -17.46 0.39 0.68
CA PRO A 67 -17.09 0.77 2.02
C PRO A 67 -16.28 -0.30 2.77
N VAL A 68 -16.70 -1.57 2.66
CA VAL A 68 -15.97 -2.71 3.22
C VAL A 68 -14.56 -2.79 2.63
N PHE A 69 -14.42 -2.61 1.31
CA PHE A 69 -13.11 -2.61 0.65
C PHE A 69 -12.14 -1.58 1.24
N VAL A 70 -12.59 -0.35 1.46
CA VAL A 70 -11.76 0.72 2.05
C VAL A 70 -11.37 0.40 3.49
N THR A 71 -12.32 -0.11 4.28
CA THR A 71 -12.09 -0.51 5.67
C THR A 71 -11.05 -1.63 5.76
N VAL A 72 -11.20 -2.68 4.94
CA VAL A 72 -10.24 -3.80 4.85
C VAL A 72 -8.87 -3.31 4.40
N LEU A 73 -8.81 -2.43 3.40
CA LEU A 73 -7.55 -1.86 2.93
C LEU A 73 -6.83 -1.08 4.04
N GLY A 74 -7.55 -0.29 4.83
CA GLY A 74 -7.00 0.41 6.00
C GLY A 74 -6.34 -0.54 6.98
N TRP A 75 -7.01 -1.64 7.32
CA TRP A 75 -6.44 -2.68 8.20
C TRP A 75 -5.24 -3.40 7.58
N LEU A 76 -5.25 -3.70 6.28
CA LEU A 76 -4.10 -4.30 5.61
C LEU A 76 -2.88 -3.39 5.64
N ILE A 77 -3.06 -2.08 5.40
CA ILE A 77 -1.97 -1.10 5.49
C ILE A 77 -1.45 -0.99 6.93
N ALA A 78 -2.34 -1.04 7.93
CA ALA A 78 -1.94 -1.04 9.34
C ALA A 78 -1.12 -2.30 9.70
N LEU A 79 -1.55 -3.47 9.23
CA LEU A 79 -0.85 -4.74 9.45
C LEU A 79 0.50 -4.76 8.74
N GLU A 80 0.60 -4.24 7.52
CA GLU A 80 1.88 -4.10 6.81
C GLU A 80 2.83 -3.16 7.56
N GLY A 81 2.34 -2.00 8.01
CA GLY A 81 3.12 -1.08 8.83
C GLY A 81 3.62 -1.70 10.13
N ALA A 82 2.74 -2.42 10.85
CA ALA A 82 3.11 -3.17 12.04
C ALA A 82 4.15 -4.26 11.74
N PHE A 83 4.00 -4.99 10.63
CA PHE A 83 4.96 -6.01 10.21
C PHE A 83 6.34 -5.42 9.91
N LEU A 84 6.41 -4.28 9.22
CA LEU A 84 7.65 -3.57 8.96
C LEU A 84 8.38 -3.13 10.24
N LEU A 85 7.62 -2.77 11.29
CA LEU A 85 8.17 -2.33 12.58
C LEU A 85 8.57 -3.49 13.49
N LEU A 86 7.72 -4.53 13.58
CA LEU A 86 7.88 -5.64 14.52
C LEU A 86 8.80 -6.73 13.99
N ALA A 87 8.88 -6.89 12.66
CA ALA A 87 9.63 -7.96 12.02
C ALA A 87 10.48 -7.52 10.81
N PRO A 88 11.31 -6.46 10.93
CA PRO A 88 12.12 -5.96 9.80
C PRO A 88 13.11 -7.01 9.26
N ALA A 89 13.55 -7.95 10.11
CA ALA A 89 14.41 -9.05 9.69
C ALA A 89 13.71 -10.02 8.70
N LEU A 90 12.40 -10.24 8.86
CA LEU A 90 11.64 -11.09 7.94
C LEU A 90 11.49 -10.43 6.57
N VAL A 91 11.26 -9.11 6.54
CA VAL A 91 11.22 -8.32 5.29
C VAL A 91 12.51 -8.48 4.52
N ARG A 92 13.66 -8.32 5.20
CA ARG A 92 14.99 -8.53 4.61
C ARG A 92 15.13 -9.94 4.01
N GLN A 93 14.74 -10.98 4.76
CA GLN A 93 14.84 -12.37 4.29
C GLN A 93 13.95 -12.65 3.08
N LEU A 94 12.73 -12.10 3.05
CA LEU A 94 11.81 -12.26 1.94
C LEU A 94 12.37 -11.57 0.68
N VAL A 95 12.74 -10.29 0.79
CA VAL A 95 13.22 -9.52 -0.36
C VAL A 95 14.53 -10.09 -0.90
N SER A 96 15.45 -10.55 -0.05
CA SER A 96 16.74 -11.10 -0.50
C SER A 96 16.60 -12.42 -1.27
N ARG A 97 15.56 -13.22 -0.97
CA ARG A 97 15.28 -14.50 -1.64
C ARG A 97 14.58 -14.36 -2.98
N LEU A 98 13.91 -13.23 -3.22
CA LEU A 98 13.17 -13.00 -4.45
C LEU A 98 14.10 -12.45 -5.54
N SER A 99 13.89 -12.91 -6.79
CA SER A 99 14.67 -12.44 -7.94
C SER A 99 14.23 -11.03 -8.36
N ASP A 100 15.14 -10.25 -8.94
CA ASP A 100 14.82 -8.91 -9.45
C ASP A 100 13.70 -8.95 -10.50
N ARG A 101 13.70 -9.99 -11.36
CA ARG A 101 12.64 -10.21 -12.35
C ARG A 101 11.28 -10.40 -11.69
N PHE A 102 11.22 -11.21 -10.63
CA PHE A 102 9.99 -11.45 -9.88
C PHE A 102 9.51 -10.17 -9.18
N LEU A 103 10.40 -9.48 -8.46
CA LEU A 103 10.08 -8.25 -7.75
C LEU A 103 9.60 -7.16 -8.71
N MET A 104 10.23 -7.02 -9.87
CA MET A 104 9.82 -6.06 -10.89
C MET A 104 8.46 -6.40 -11.50
N LEU A 105 8.17 -7.68 -11.76
CA LEU A 105 6.85 -8.13 -12.21
C LEU A 105 5.79 -7.87 -11.13
N TYR A 106 6.08 -8.23 -9.88
CA TYR A 106 5.21 -8.00 -8.73
C TYR A 106 4.87 -6.51 -8.60
N THR A 107 5.85 -5.62 -8.66
CA THR A 107 5.62 -4.17 -8.60
C THR A 107 4.74 -3.70 -9.75
N ARG A 108 4.94 -4.16 -10.99
CA ARG A 108 4.12 -3.74 -12.14
C ARG A 108 2.69 -4.26 -12.04
N CYS A 109 2.50 -5.53 -11.70
CA CYS A 109 1.18 -6.13 -11.52
C CYS A 109 0.43 -5.46 -10.37
N GLY A 110 1.10 -5.26 -9.23
CA GLY A 110 0.56 -4.49 -8.11
C GLY A 110 0.18 -3.08 -8.53
N GLY A 111 1.03 -2.40 -9.30
CA GLY A 111 0.76 -1.07 -9.84
C GLY A 111 -0.50 -1.00 -10.70
N ALA A 112 -0.68 -1.97 -11.61
CA ALA A 112 -1.89 -2.08 -12.43
C ALA A 112 -3.14 -2.29 -11.56
N VAL A 113 -3.07 -3.19 -10.59
CA VAL A 113 -4.18 -3.47 -9.67
C VAL A 113 -4.55 -2.23 -8.87
N LEU A 114 -3.55 -1.55 -8.27
CA LEU A 114 -3.78 -0.32 -7.49
C LEU A 114 -4.37 0.80 -8.34
N ALA A 115 -3.87 1.00 -9.56
CA ALA A 115 -4.37 2.03 -10.46
C ALA A 115 -5.84 1.78 -10.87
N VAL A 116 -6.17 0.53 -11.20
CA VAL A 116 -7.55 0.14 -11.56
C VAL A 116 -8.49 0.28 -10.36
N LEU A 117 -8.11 -0.24 -9.20
CA LEU A 117 -8.93 -0.16 -7.99
C LEU A 117 -9.12 1.29 -7.54
N GLY A 118 -8.06 2.10 -7.58
CA GLY A 118 -8.13 3.53 -7.28
C GLY A 118 -9.04 4.27 -8.25
N GLY A 119 -8.97 3.98 -9.55
CA GLY A 119 -9.84 4.57 -10.56
C GLY A 119 -11.31 4.21 -10.38
N LEU A 120 -11.61 2.94 -10.07
CA LEU A 120 -12.97 2.47 -9.78
C LEU A 120 -13.53 3.12 -8.50
N LEU A 121 -12.69 3.24 -7.47
CA LEU A 121 -13.06 3.90 -6.22
C LEU A 121 -13.33 5.41 -6.44
N ALA A 122 -12.45 6.07 -7.19
CA ALA A 122 -12.62 7.48 -7.56
C ALA A 122 -13.93 7.70 -8.32
N TRP A 123 -14.23 6.85 -9.31
CA TRP A 123 -15.48 6.91 -10.07
C TRP A 123 -16.72 6.76 -9.19
N HIS A 124 -16.67 5.92 -8.16
CA HIS A 124 -17.80 5.68 -7.27
C HIS A 124 -18.05 6.82 -6.26
N TYR A 125 -17.00 7.43 -5.72
CA TYR A 125 -17.13 8.42 -4.64
C TYR A 125 -17.04 9.90 -5.07
N LEU A 126 -16.59 10.17 -6.30
CA LEU A 126 -16.50 11.55 -6.85
C LEU A 126 -17.69 11.92 -7.76
N ARG A 127 -18.61 11.00 -8.01
CA ARG A 127 -19.84 11.21 -8.77
C ARG A 127 -21.03 11.33 -7.82
#